data_AF-A0AA47P1N5-F1
#
_entry.id   AF-A0AA47P1N5-F1
#
_cell.length_a   1.000
_cell.length_b   1.000
_cell.length_c   1.000
_cell.angle_alpha   90.00
_cell.angle_beta   90.00
_cell.angle_gamma   90.00
#
_symmetry.space_group_name_H-M   'P 1'
#
loop_
_entity.id
_entity.type
_entity.pdbx_description
1 polymer ?
#
loop_
_entity_poly.entity_id
_entity_poly.type
_entity_poly.pdbx_seq_one_letter_code
_entity_poly.pdbx_strand_id
1 'polypeptide(L)'
;MRRKKKEKARTDFYKDPFKFVKGIFTKEKSGSLKTSKDQVEEHLRTIYTDEKNYEPIVVPTDIPPISPPQHQFDISPPKLSEVKQAVKKARSASAPGPNGVPYSVYKNSPDVLKILWKNMRVAWDKQIIPKAWRRAEGCSSQRKITQPPLNSSAR
;
A
#
# COMPACT_ATOMS: atom_id res chain seq x y z
N MET A 1 -44.71 -6.97 14.40
CA MET A 1 -43.43 -6.72 13.68
C MET A 1 -42.86 -5.30 13.81
N ARG A 2 -43.68 -4.23 13.81
CA ARG A 2 -43.20 -2.82 13.74
C ARG A 2 -42.61 -2.26 15.05
N ARG A 3 -43.09 -2.70 16.22
CA ARG A 3 -42.62 -2.26 17.56
C ARG A 3 -41.20 -2.74 17.87
N LYS A 4 -40.94 -4.04 17.70
CA LYS A 4 -39.61 -4.66 17.93
C LYS A 4 -38.49 -4.02 17.10
N LYS A 5 -38.78 -3.59 15.86
CA LYS A 5 -37.79 -2.90 15.00
C LYS A 5 -37.41 -1.50 15.53
N LYS A 6 -38.38 -0.74 16.05
CA LYS A 6 -38.12 0.60 16.63
C LYS A 6 -37.29 0.51 17.91
N GLU A 7 -37.57 -0.49 18.74
CA GLU A 7 -36.87 -0.73 19.98
C GLU A 7 -35.41 -1.14 19.73
N LYS A 8 -35.19 -2.05 18.77
CA LYS A 8 -33.85 -2.43 18.31
C LYS A 8 -33.06 -1.25 17.73
N ALA A 9 -33.69 -0.40 16.93
CA ALA A 9 -33.02 0.80 16.40
C ALA A 9 -32.61 1.78 17.50
N ARG A 10 -33.42 1.92 18.56
CA ARG A 10 -33.06 2.74 19.73
C ARG A 10 -31.88 2.14 20.48
N THR A 11 -31.89 0.84 20.77
CA THR A 11 -30.78 0.19 21.47
C THR A 11 -29.49 0.26 20.66
N ASP A 12 -29.56 0.10 19.33
CA ASP A 12 -28.40 0.19 18.45
C ASP A 12 -27.85 1.62 18.38
N PHE A 13 -28.71 2.64 18.40
CA PHE A 13 -28.29 4.05 18.47
C PHE A 13 -27.60 4.41 19.78
N TYR A 14 -28.18 4.02 20.93
CA TYR A 14 -27.59 4.34 22.24
C TYR A 14 -26.30 3.56 22.53
N LYS A 15 -26.13 2.38 21.92
CA LYS A 15 -24.90 1.59 22.06
C LYS A 15 -23.71 2.22 21.31
N ASP A 16 -23.95 2.71 20.10
CA ASP A 16 -22.92 3.39 19.29
C ASP A 16 -23.58 4.35 18.28
N PRO A 17 -23.74 5.64 18.65
CA PRO A 17 -24.43 6.62 17.82
C PRO A 17 -23.74 6.82 16.46
N PHE A 18 -22.40 6.81 16.44
CA PHE A 18 -21.62 7.06 15.23
C PHE A 18 -21.73 5.91 14.24
N LYS A 19 -21.67 4.66 14.72
CA LYS A 19 -21.85 3.47 13.88
C LYS A 19 -23.28 3.37 13.34
N PHE A 20 -24.27 3.69 14.16
CA PHE A 20 -25.68 3.69 13.75
C PHE A 20 -25.94 4.74 12.65
N VAL A 21 -25.49 5.99 12.88
CA VAL A 21 -25.57 7.08 11.90
C VAL A 21 -24.83 6.71 10.61
N LYS A 22 -23.62 6.17 10.72
CA LYS A 22 -22.86 5.70 9.55
C LYS A 22 -23.65 4.66 8.75
N GLY A 23 -24.26 3.67 9.40
CA GLY A 23 -25.11 2.67 8.73
C GLY A 23 -26.35 3.24 8.02
N ILE A 24 -26.89 4.37 8.51
CA ILE A 24 -28.01 5.07 7.86
C ILE A 24 -27.54 5.89 6.65
N PHE A 25 -26.45 6.64 6.80
CA PHE A 25 -26.00 7.61 5.79
C PHE A 25 -25.07 7.00 4.74
N THR A 26 -24.31 5.95 5.07
CA THR A 26 -23.48 5.26 4.08
C THR A 26 -24.29 4.18 3.40
N LYS A 27 -24.91 4.54 2.26
CA LYS A 27 -25.34 3.54 1.28
C LYS A 27 -24.09 2.76 0.86
N GLU A 28 -24.13 1.43 0.93
CA GLU A 28 -23.03 0.59 0.46
C GLU A 28 -22.70 1.00 -0.97
N LYS A 29 -21.47 1.48 -1.19
CA LYS A 29 -20.98 1.78 -2.54
C LYS A 29 -20.59 0.46 -3.20
N SER A 30 -21.58 -0.40 -3.45
CA SER A 30 -21.42 -1.57 -4.30
C SER A 30 -21.80 -1.16 -5.71
N GLY A 31 -20.79 -1.07 -6.57
CA GLY A 31 -20.95 -0.90 -8.01
C GLY A 31 -20.32 -2.09 -8.69
N SER A 32 -21.10 -2.82 -9.47
CA SER A 32 -20.54 -3.71 -10.48
C SER A 32 -20.20 -2.84 -11.67
N LEU A 33 -18.92 -2.80 -12.05
CA LEU A 33 -18.52 -2.15 -13.29
C LEU A 33 -19.14 -2.97 -14.43
N LYS A 34 -20.05 -2.35 -15.20
CA LYS A 34 -20.68 -3.00 -16.36
C LYS A 34 -19.72 -3.18 -17.53
N THR A 35 -18.58 -2.50 -17.48
CA THR A 35 -17.57 -2.44 -18.52
C THR A 35 -16.66 -3.66 -18.46
N SER A 36 -16.25 -4.19 -19.61
CA SER A 36 -15.31 -5.32 -19.67
C SER A 36 -13.91 -4.90 -19.20
N LYS A 37 -13.10 -5.88 -18.78
CA LYS A 37 -11.71 -5.63 -18.36
C LYS A 37 -10.90 -4.96 -19.45
N ASP A 38 -11.06 -5.38 -20.70
CA ASP A 38 -10.29 -4.90 -21.84
C ASP A 38 -10.56 -3.42 -22.12
N GLN A 39 -11.82 -2.99 -22.00
CA GLN A 39 -12.23 -1.59 -22.16
C GLN A 39 -11.64 -0.69 -21.06
N VAL A 40 -11.51 -1.21 -19.83
CA VAL A 40 -10.85 -0.48 -18.74
C VAL A 40 -9.35 -0.38 -19.00
N GLU A 41 -8.70 -1.46 -19.43
CA GLU A 41 -7.27 -1.44 -19.73
C GLU A 41 -6.93 -0.53 -20.92
N GLU A 42 -7.75 -0.53 -21.97
CA GLU A 42 -7.60 0.37 -23.11
C GLU A 42 -7.76 1.84 -22.69
N HIS A 43 -8.78 2.16 -21.90
CA HIS A 43 -8.97 3.51 -21.37
C HIS A 43 -7.78 3.96 -20.51
N LEU A 44 -7.28 3.08 -19.63
CA LEU A 44 -6.11 3.36 -18.82
C LEU A 44 -4.86 3.57 -19.68
N ARG A 45 -4.66 2.74 -20.72
CA ARG A 45 -3.56 2.94 -21.67
C ARG A 45 -3.68 4.30 -22.35
N THR A 46 -4.84 4.68 -22.87
CA THR A 46 -5.00 5.97 -23.55
C THR A 46 -4.72 7.16 -22.62
N ILE A 47 -5.15 7.12 -21.36
CA ILE A 47 -4.95 8.23 -20.42
C ILE A 47 -3.51 8.30 -19.90
N TYR A 48 -2.92 7.14 -19.57
CA TYR A 48 -1.65 7.07 -18.85
C TYR A 48 -0.45 6.75 -19.75
N THR A 49 -0.66 6.53 -21.06
CA THR A 49 0.42 6.41 -22.04
C THR A 49 0.69 7.79 -22.61
N ASP A 50 1.84 8.34 -22.26
CA ASP A 50 2.35 9.54 -22.90
C ASP A 50 3.05 9.15 -24.21
N GLU A 51 2.45 9.49 -25.35
CA GLU A 51 3.02 9.26 -26.68
C GLU A 51 4.38 9.96 -26.86
N LYS A 52 4.63 11.03 -26.10
CA LYS A 52 5.85 11.83 -26.13
C LYS A 52 6.83 11.50 -25.02
N ASN A 53 6.69 10.36 -24.34
CA ASN A 53 7.62 9.93 -23.29
C ASN A 53 9.09 9.90 -23.76
N TYR A 54 9.31 9.62 -25.04
CA TYR A 54 10.64 9.54 -25.65
C TYR A 54 11.18 10.88 -26.16
N GLU A 55 10.35 11.94 -26.21
CA GLU A 55 10.81 13.27 -26.59
C GLU A 55 11.52 13.91 -25.38
N PRO A 56 12.76 14.40 -25.55
CA PRO A 56 13.44 15.11 -24.47
C PRO A 56 12.65 16.39 -24.15
N ILE A 57 12.17 16.51 -22.91
CA ILE A 57 11.51 17.71 -22.42
C ILE A 57 12.54 18.83 -22.37
N VAL A 58 12.47 19.75 -23.34
CA VAL A 58 13.32 20.95 -23.37
C VAL A 58 12.69 21.99 -22.45
N VAL A 59 13.48 22.54 -21.53
CA VAL A 59 13.07 23.64 -20.66
C VAL A 59 12.80 24.88 -21.54
N PRO A 60 11.58 25.46 -21.52
CA PRO A 60 11.27 26.69 -22.26
C PRO A 60 12.24 27.84 -21.94
N THR A 61 12.57 28.66 -22.94
CA THR A 61 13.52 29.80 -22.81
C THR A 61 13.06 30.91 -21.86
N ASP A 62 11.77 30.98 -21.56
CA ASP A 62 11.19 31.98 -20.65
C ASP A 62 11.36 31.60 -19.17
N ILE A 63 11.88 30.40 -18.87
CA ILE A 63 12.11 29.94 -17.51
C ILE A 63 13.47 30.45 -17.03
N PRO A 64 13.53 31.17 -15.89
CA PRO A 64 14.79 31.64 -15.34
C PRO A 64 15.71 30.46 -15.01
N PRO A 65 17.04 30.61 -15.16
CA PRO A 65 17.98 29.55 -14.84
C PRO A 65 17.80 29.11 -13.39
N ILE A 66 17.53 27.82 -13.20
CA ILE A 66 17.36 27.21 -11.88
C ILE A 66 18.73 27.24 -11.19
N SER A 67 18.78 27.77 -9.97
CA SER A 67 20.00 27.75 -9.17
C SER A 67 20.41 26.30 -8.87
N PRO A 68 21.71 25.97 -8.92
CA PRO A 68 22.16 24.63 -8.57
C PRO A 68 21.72 24.31 -7.13
N PRO A 69 21.37 23.05 -6.85
CA PRO A 69 20.95 22.65 -5.52
C PRO A 69 22.05 22.96 -4.51
N GLN A 70 21.72 23.68 -3.43
CA GLN A 70 22.67 24.02 -2.36
C GLN A 70 23.22 22.78 -1.64
N HIS A 71 22.49 21.67 -1.67
CA HIS A 71 22.85 20.43 -1.01
C HIS A 71 22.95 19.34 -2.06
N GLN A 72 24.13 18.74 -2.19
CA GLN A 72 24.31 17.57 -3.05
C GLN A 72 23.61 16.36 -2.42
N PHE A 73 23.00 15.53 -3.26
CA PHE A 73 22.47 14.25 -2.80
C PHE A 73 23.61 13.31 -2.44
N ASP A 74 23.50 12.65 -1.29
CA ASP A 74 24.42 11.60 -0.90
C ASP A 74 24.16 10.37 -1.79
N ILE A 75 25.05 10.15 -2.77
CA ILE A 75 25.05 8.97 -3.66
C ILE A 75 25.91 7.83 -3.12
N SER A 76 26.30 7.89 -1.84
CA SER A 76 27.04 6.79 -1.21
C SER A 76 26.16 5.55 -1.02
N PRO A 77 26.75 4.36 -0.96
CA PRO A 77 26.00 3.14 -0.68
C PRO A 77 25.29 3.22 0.69
N PRO A 78 24.14 2.54 0.84
CA PRO A 78 23.35 2.62 2.06
C PRO A 78 24.16 2.23 3.30
N LYS A 79 24.10 3.06 4.34
CA LYS A 79 24.80 2.83 5.61
C LYS A 79 24.02 1.83 6.46
N LEU A 80 24.73 1.04 7.25
CA LEU A 80 24.09 0.05 8.14
C LEU A 80 23.14 0.72 9.15
N SER A 81 23.48 1.93 9.61
CA SER A 81 22.65 2.75 10.50
C SER A 81 21.31 3.13 9.88
N GLU A 82 21.31 3.51 8.60
CA GLU A 82 20.11 3.87 7.84
C GLU A 82 19.20 2.67 7.66
N VAL A 83 19.76 1.51 7.28
CA VAL A 83 19.01 0.25 7.16
C VAL A 83 18.41 -0.16 8.50
N LYS A 84 19.18 -0.05 9.59
CA LYS A 84 18.68 -0.32 10.95
C LYS A 84 17.52 0.60 11.33
N GLN A 85 17.62 1.90 11.02
CA GLN A 85 16.57 2.86 11.30
C GLN A 85 15.29 2.58 10.47
N ALA A 86 15.45 2.23 9.20
CA ALA A 86 14.34 1.86 8.32
C ALA A 86 13.60 0.62 8.83
N VAL A 87 14.34 -0.45 9.19
CA VAL A 87 13.77 -1.67 9.76
C VAL A 87 13.07 -1.40 11.10
N LYS A 88 13.63 -0.51 11.93
CA LYS A 88 13.01 -0.14 13.21
C LYS A 88 11.64 0.54 13.01
N LYS A 89 11.52 1.41 12.00
CA LYS A 89 10.27 2.11 11.64
C LYS A 89 9.20 1.17 11.08
N ALA A 90 9.59 0.11 10.38
CA ALA A 90 8.64 -0.85 9.81
C ALA A 90 7.83 -1.57 10.91
N ARG A 91 6.54 -1.84 10.68
CA ARG A 91 5.71 -2.57 11.65
C ARG A 91 6.10 -4.06 11.65
N SER A 92 6.32 -4.64 12.84
CA SER A 92 6.69 -6.06 12.95
C SER A 92 5.60 -7.02 12.45
N ALA A 93 4.34 -6.59 12.52
CA ALA A 93 3.16 -7.33 12.06
C ALA A 93 2.83 -7.11 10.57
N SER A 94 3.71 -6.42 9.82
CA SER A 94 3.56 -6.34 8.37
C SER A 94 3.70 -7.72 7.74
N ALA A 95 2.97 -7.96 6.65
CA ALA A 95 3.07 -9.20 5.90
C ALA A 95 4.53 -9.41 5.44
N PRO A 96 5.08 -10.63 5.59
CA PRO A 96 6.40 -10.94 5.08
C PRO A 96 6.43 -10.81 3.55
N GLY A 97 7.59 -10.44 3.02
CA GLY A 97 7.79 -10.38 1.56
C GLY A 97 7.86 -11.78 0.94
N PRO A 98 8.16 -11.89 -0.37
CA PRO A 98 8.28 -13.17 -1.08
C PRO A 98 9.33 -14.13 -0.49
N ASN A 99 10.25 -13.63 0.33
CA ASN A 99 11.23 -14.44 1.06
C ASN A 99 10.67 -15.11 2.33
N GLY A 100 9.45 -14.77 2.75
CA GLY A 100 8.82 -15.31 3.95
C GLY A 100 9.39 -14.78 5.28
N VAL A 101 10.34 -13.83 5.25
CA VAL A 101 11.01 -13.36 6.47
C VAL A 101 10.24 -12.17 7.07
N PRO A 102 9.69 -12.29 8.29
CA PRO A 102 8.98 -11.19 8.93
C PRO A 102 9.95 -10.11 9.45
N TYR A 103 9.47 -8.87 9.56
CA TYR A 103 10.28 -7.75 10.07
C TYR A 103 10.76 -7.94 11.51
N SER A 104 10.08 -8.77 12.32
CA SER A 104 10.53 -9.14 13.66
C SER A 104 11.92 -9.78 13.67
N VAL A 105 12.24 -10.60 12.67
CA VAL A 105 13.55 -11.27 12.57
C VAL A 105 14.66 -10.24 12.34
N TYR A 106 14.45 -9.29 11.43
CA TYR A 106 15.45 -8.23 11.17
C TYR A 106 15.65 -7.28 12.37
N LYS A 107 14.64 -7.14 13.24
CA LYS A 107 14.74 -6.33 14.46
C LYS A 107 15.47 -7.04 15.59
N ASN A 108 15.23 -8.35 15.73
CA ASN A 108 15.73 -9.13 16.86
C ASN A 108 17.11 -9.74 16.58
N SER A 109 17.47 -9.94 15.31
CA SER A 109 18.70 -10.62 14.92
C SER A 109 19.65 -9.67 14.16
N PRO A 110 20.72 -9.16 14.81
CA PRO A 110 21.63 -8.21 14.18
C PRO A 110 22.40 -8.82 12.99
N ASP A 111 22.66 -10.12 12.98
CA ASP A 111 23.40 -10.76 11.90
C ASP A 111 22.56 -10.92 10.63
N VAL A 112 21.26 -11.19 10.77
CA VAL A 112 20.33 -11.22 9.63
C VAL A 112 20.20 -9.83 9.01
N LEU A 113 20.18 -8.78 9.84
CA LEU A 113 20.21 -7.39 9.38
C LEU A 113 21.50 -7.06 8.61
N LYS A 114 22.66 -7.53 9.08
CA LYS A 114 23.94 -7.36 8.36
C LYS A 114 23.91 -8.06 7.00
N ILE A 115 23.32 -9.24 6.89
CA ILE A 115 23.19 -9.97 5.62
C ILE A 115 22.31 -9.17 4.64
N LEU A 116 21.17 -8.64 5.11
CA LEU A 116 20.31 -7.78 4.30
C LEU A 116 21.08 -6.55 3.79
N TRP A 117 21.81 -5.87 4.67
CA TRP A 117 22.62 -4.71 4.29
C TRP A 117 23.71 -5.05 3.27
N LYS A 118 24.41 -6.19 3.43
CA LYS A 118 25.39 -6.66 2.44
C LYS A 118 24.75 -6.87 1.07
N ASN A 119 23.57 -7.48 1.02
CA ASN A 119 22.83 -7.67 -0.24
C ASN A 119 22.46 -6.34 -0.90
N MET A 120 22.06 -5.33 -0.12
CA MET A 120 21.78 -3.99 -0.66
C MET A 120 23.04 -3.32 -1.22
N ARG A 121 24.21 -3.46 -0.57
CA ARG A 121 25.48 -2.95 -1.11
C ARG A 121 25.88 -3.65 -2.41
N VAL A 122 25.68 -4.96 -2.51
CA VAL A 122 25.96 -5.71 -3.75
C VAL A 122 25.04 -5.26 -4.88
N ALA A 123 23.76 -5.04 -4.61
CA ALA A 123 22.81 -4.52 -5.59
C ALA A 123 23.18 -3.10 -6.05
N TRP A 124 23.64 -2.25 -5.10
CA TRP A 124 24.14 -0.90 -5.38
C TRP A 124 25.40 -0.94 -6.25
N ASP A 125 26.38 -1.76 -5.91
CA ASP A 125 27.66 -1.83 -6.63
C ASP A 125 27.48 -2.38 -8.06
N LYS A 126 26.66 -3.43 -8.21
CA LYS A 126 26.42 -4.06 -9.51
C LYS A 126 25.43 -3.31 -10.38
N GLN A 127 24.69 -2.34 -9.84
CA GLN A 127 23.59 -1.63 -10.52
C GLN A 127 22.57 -2.59 -11.17
N ILE A 128 22.42 -3.79 -10.61
CA ILE A 128 21.52 -4.84 -11.12
C ILE A 128 20.48 -5.14 -10.04
N ILE A 129 19.21 -4.90 -10.39
CA ILE A 129 18.08 -5.26 -9.54
C ILE A 129 17.81 -6.76 -9.67
N PRO A 130 17.86 -7.55 -8.57
CA PRO A 130 17.58 -8.97 -8.61
C PRO A 130 16.21 -9.28 -9.23
N LYS A 131 16.13 -10.30 -10.11
CA LYS A 131 14.87 -10.68 -10.75
C LYS A 131 13.75 -10.99 -9.74
N ALA A 132 14.11 -11.54 -8.59
CA ALA A 132 13.18 -11.82 -7.50
C ALA A 132 12.52 -10.55 -6.94
N TRP A 133 13.18 -9.39 -6.97
CA TRP A 133 12.63 -8.11 -6.50
C TRP A 133 11.73 -7.45 -7.54
N ARG A 134 11.83 -7.86 -8.82
CA ARG A 134 10.99 -7.33 -9.91
C ARG A 134 9.62 -7.99 -10.00
N ARG A 135 9.37 -9.07 -9.24
CA ARG A 135 8.07 -9.74 -9.21
C ARG A 135 7.20 -9.12 -8.13
N ALA A 136 6.18 -8.36 -8.54
CA ALA A 136 5.06 -8.02 -7.68
C ALA A 136 4.08 -9.19 -7.69
N GLU A 137 4.14 -10.05 -6.68
CA GLU A 137 3.06 -11.00 -6.45
C GLU A 137 1.87 -10.21 -5.92
N GLY A 138 0.80 -10.11 -6.72
CA GLY A 138 -0.40 -9.36 -6.35
C GLY A 138 -0.99 -9.92 -5.05
N CYS A 139 -0.96 -9.13 -3.97
CA CYS A 139 -1.63 -9.49 -2.73
C CYS A 139 -3.09 -9.02 -2.79
N SER A 140 -4.02 -9.93 -3.09
CA SER A 140 -5.45 -9.67 -3.02
C SER A 140 -5.92 -9.59 -1.57
N SER A 141 -5.64 -8.47 -0.91
CA SER A 141 -6.18 -8.18 0.43
C SER A 141 -7.67 -7.82 0.31
N GLN A 142 -8.54 -8.81 0.50
CA GLN A 142 -9.97 -8.58 0.64
C GLN A 142 -10.21 -7.73 1.90
N ARG A 143 -10.82 -6.55 1.74
CA ARG A 143 -11.29 -5.77 2.90
C ARG A 143 -12.34 -6.62 3.63
N LYS A 144 -12.03 -7.08 4.84
CA LYS A 144 -13.02 -7.74 5.70
C LYS A 144 -14.15 -6.76 6.00
N ILE A 145 -15.30 -6.97 5.35
CA ILE A 145 -16.57 -6.44 5.82
C ILE A 145 -16.93 -7.29 7.03
N THR A 146 -16.88 -6.72 8.23
CA THR A 146 -17.25 -7.42 9.47
C THR A 146 -18.73 -7.76 9.42
N GLN A 147 -19.05 -8.98 8.98
CA GLN A 147 -20.39 -9.54 9.09
C GLN A 147 -20.72 -9.74 10.59
N PRO A 148 -21.87 -9.26 11.09
CA PRO A 148 -22.31 -9.54 12.45
C PRO A 148 -22.62 -11.05 12.62
N PRO A 149 -22.47 -11.60 13.85
CA PRO A 149 -22.56 -13.04 14.07
C PRO A 149 -23.93 -13.60 13.69
N LEU A 150 -23.93 -14.71 12.94
CA LEU A 150 -25.11 -15.55 12.75
C LEU A 150 -25.44 -16.24 14.08
N ASN A 151 -26.54 -15.84 14.71
CA ASN A 151 -27.13 -16.61 15.79
C ASN A 151 -27.80 -17.85 15.19
N SER A 152 -27.17 -19.01 15.38
CA SER A 152 -27.79 -20.32 15.20
C SER A 152 -28.84 -20.52 16.29
N SER A 153 -30.11 -20.63 15.91
CA SER A 153 -31.14 -21.27 16.73
C SER A 153 -31.89 -22.25 15.84
N ALA A 154 -31.57 -23.53 16.02
CA ALA A 154 -32.34 -24.66 15.52
C ALA A 154 -32.17 -25.83 16.48
N ARG A 155 -32.87 -25.77 17.61
CA ARG A 155 -33.77 -26.80 18.14
C ARG A 155 -34.49 -26.25 19.36
#